data_AF-A0AAD5VDY6-F1
#
_entry.id   AF-A0AAD5VDY6-F1
#
_cell.length_a   1.000
_cell.length_b   1.000
_cell.length_c   1.000
_cell.angle_alpha   90.00
_cell.angle_beta   90.00
_cell.angle_gamma   90.00
#
_symmetry.space_group_name_H-M   'P 1'
#
loop_
_entity.id
_entity.type
_entity.pdbx_description
1 polymer ?
#
loop_
_entity_poly.entity_id
_entity_poly.type
_entity_poly.pdbx_seq_one_letter_code
_entity_poly.pdbx_strand_id
1 'polypeptide(L)'
;MAPELIRTQRVPIDYEKLLQMDKLALEAMSHSRSLRNLRTSFLARFPPEVVALIVSFLQPELPNCMPFTVQNHPEEWISATHVCRHWRDATLSAPALWNRLFLTPSKHPECAVEQLRRSGTLPFTLHYSGFLPGEAVGDGEDSEDIYNSMVHILAESDRLQHLHLPKYLEEKLFVLGTFSIVLPPHWSH
;
A
#
# COMPACT_ATOMS: atom_id res chain seq x y z
N MET A 1 7.10 67.63 -27.32
CA MET A 1 5.98 66.73 -27.01
C MET A 1 6.60 65.45 -26.45
N ALA A 2 6.70 65.33 -25.13
CA ALA A 2 7.32 64.17 -24.48
C ALA A 2 6.23 63.13 -24.14
N PRO A 3 6.44 61.83 -24.40
CA PRO A 3 5.46 60.81 -24.08
C PRO A 3 5.44 60.55 -22.56
N GLU A 4 4.26 60.64 -21.95
CA GLU A 4 4.06 60.25 -20.56
C GLU A 4 4.35 58.75 -20.39
N LEU A 5 5.37 58.45 -19.60
CA LEU A 5 5.67 57.11 -19.13
C LEU A 5 4.53 56.65 -18.22
N ILE A 6 3.69 55.73 -18.71
CA ILE A 6 2.70 55.03 -17.91
C ILE A 6 3.45 54.26 -16.82
N ARG A 7 3.48 54.84 -15.62
CA ARG A 7 4.08 54.24 -14.43
C ARG A 7 3.16 53.09 -14.02
N THR A 8 3.45 51.88 -14.50
CA THR A 8 2.77 50.66 -14.07
C THR A 8 3.11 50.41 -12.61
N GLN A 9 2.24 50.87 -11.72
CA GLN A 9 2.34 50.62 -10.30
C GLN A 9 2.14 49.11 -10.10
N ARG A 10 3.21 48.38 -9.77
CA ARG A 10 3.10 46.97 -9.42
C ARG A 10 2.32 46.88 -8.11
N VAL A 11 1.10 46.35 -8.18
CA VAL A 11 0.34 45.97 -6.99
C VAL A 11 1.10 44.83 -6.31
N PRO A 12 1.43 44.93 -5.02
CA PRO A 12 2.05 43.83 -4.29
C PRO A 12 1.14 42.60 -4.35
N ILE A 13 1.69 41.47 -4.80
CA ILE A 13 0.96 40.20 -4.79
C ILE A 13 1.01 39.66 -3.36
N ASP A 14 -0.16 39.51 -2.76
CA ASP A 14 -0.33 38.84 -1.48
C ASP A 14 -0.34 37.32 -1.71
N TYR A 15 0.83 36.71 -1.52
CA TYR A 15 1.04 35.28 -1.72
C TYR A 15 0.23 34.42 -0.74
N GLU A 16 -0.01 34.91 0.48
CA GLU A 16 -0.81 34.17 1.47
C GLU A 16 -2.26 34.08 1.00
N LYS A 17 -2.81 35.20 0.53
CA LYS A 17 -4.14 35.23 -0.06
C LYS A 17 -4.24 34.34 -1.31
N LEU A 18 -3.20 34.31 -2.15
CA LEU A 18 -3.15 33.45 -3.33
C LEU A 18 -3.17 31.96 -2.93
N LEU A 19 -2.35 31.57 -1.95
CA LEU A 19 -2.28 30.19 -1.44
C LEU A 19 -3.64 29.76 -0.84
N GLN A 20 -4.30 30.66 -0.12
CA GLN A 20 -5.62 30.42 0.44
C GLN A 20 -6.68 30.22 -0.65
N MET A 21 -6.64 31.02 -1.72
CA MET A 21 -7.55 30.87 -2.85
C MET A 21 -7.33 29.54 -3.59
N ASP A 22 -6.08 29.14 -3.81
CA ASP A 22 -5.76 27.85 -4.43
C ASP A 22 -6.28 26.68 -3.60
N LYS A 23 -6.09 26.73 -2.28
CA LYS A 23 -6.65 25.73 -1.35
C LYS A 23 -8.18 25.63 -1.48
N LEU A 24 -8.88 26.77 -1.44
CA LEU A 24 -10.34 26.82 -1.56
C LEU A 24 -10.82 26.29 -2.92
N ALA A 25 -10.11 26.64 -4.00
CA ALA A 25 -10.43 26.15 -5.34
C ALA A 25 -10.27 24.62 -5.44
N LEU A 26 -9.20 24.07 -4.88
CA LEU A 26 -8.96 22.62 -4.81
C LEU A 26 -10.06 21.90 -4.02
N GLU A 27 -10.45 22.44 -2.86
CA GLU A 27 -11.53 21.89 -2.03
C GLU A 27 -12.88 21.89 -2.76
N ALA A 28 -13.23 23.02 -3.40
CA ALA A 28 -14.47 23.15 -4.17
C ALA A 28 -14.52 22.19 -5.36
N MET A 29 -13.43 22.07 -6.12
CA MET A 29 -13.33 21.11 -7.23
C MET A 29 -13.45 19.67 -6.75
N SER A 30 -12.79 19.32 -5.65
CA SER A 30 -12.91 18.00 -5.02
C SER A 30 -14.35 17.69 -4.64
N HIS A 31 -15.03 18.63 -3.95
CA HIS A 31 -16.42 18.48 -3.56
C HIS A 31 -17.36 18.30 -4.76
N SER A 32 -17.21 19.12 -5.80
CA SER A 32 -17.99 19.02 -7.03
C SER A 32 -17.81 17.66 -7.73
N ARG A 33 -16.57 17.16 -7.83
CA ARG A 33 -16.29 15.83 -8.38
C ARG A 33 -16.98 14.72 -7.60
N SER A 34 -17.00 14.79 -6.26
CA SER A 34 -17.71 13.80 -5.45
C SER A 34 -19.21 13.85 -5.63
N LEU A 35 -19.82 15.03 -5.58
CA LEU A 35 -21.26 15.17 -5.81
C LEU A 35 -21.66 14.67 -7.20
N ARG A 36 -20.84 14.96 -8.22
CA ARG A 36 -21.05 14.44 -9.57
C ARG A 36 -20.98 12.93 -9.58
N ASN A 37 -19.93 12.32 -9.03
CA ASN A 37 -19.76 10.88 -9.00
C ASN A 37 -20.92 10.17 -8.27
N LEU A 38 -21.35 10.70 -7.12
CA LEU A 38 -22.50 10.16 -6.37
C LEU A 38 -23.81 10.22 -7.17
N ARG A 39 -24.00 11.26 -7.98
CA ARG A 39 -25.22 11.45 -8.77
C ARG A 39 -25.22 10.68 -10.08
N THR A 40 -24.08 10.60 -10.76
CA THR A 40 -24.02 10.08 -12.14
C THR A 40 -23.46 8.67 -12.23
N SER A 41 -22.66 8.22 -11.25
CA SER A 41 -22.06 6.89 -11.28
C SER A 41 -22.92 5.90 -10.50
N PHE A 42 -23.44 4.90 -11.20
CA PHE A 42 -24.08 3.75 -10.56
C PHE A 42 -23.15 3.06 -9.55
N LEU A 43 -21.84 3.01 -9.86
CA LEU A 43 -20.81 2.39 -9.02
C LEU A 43 -20.57 3.12 -7.70
N ALA A 44 -20.90 4.42 -7.62
CA ALA A 44 -20.76 5.22 -6.40
C ALA A 44 -21.93 5.04 -5.42
N ARG A 45 -22.96 4.26 -5.80
CA ARG A 45 -24.14 3.98 -4.98
C ARG A 45 -24.11 2.61 -4.32
N PHE A 46 -23.10 1.78 -4.61
CA PHE A 46 -22.96 0.49 -3.94
C PHE A 46 -22.71 0.67 -2.44
N PRO A 47 -23.34 -0.12 -1.58
CA PRO A 47 -22.95 -0.22 -0.18
C PRO A 47 -21.44 -0.51 -0.05
N PRO A 48 -20.75 0.01 0.98
CA PRO A 48 -19.32 -0.23 1.18
C PRO A 48 -18.94 -1.72 1.15
N GLU A 49 -19.81 -2.59 1.66
CA GLU A 49 -19.61 -4.04 1.70
C GLU A 49 -19.58 -4.66 0.29
N VAL A 50 -20.42 -4.15 -0.61
CA VAL A 50 -20.46 -4.60 -2.02
C VAL A 50 -19.21 -4.13 -2.75
N VAL A 51 -18.74 -2.91 -2.48
CA VAL A 51 -17.47 -2.43 -3.04
C VAL A 51 -16.31 -3.29 -2.55
N ALA A 52 -16.24 -3.54 -1.24
CA ALA A 52 -15.20 -4.39 -0.66
C ALA A 52 -15.22 -5.80 -1.26
N LEU A 53 -16.40 -6.38 -1.46
CA LEU A 53 -16.57 -7.66 -2.13
C LEU A 53 -16.06 -7.63 -3.58
N ILE A 54 -16.42 -6.60 -4.37
CA ILE A 54 -15.92 -6.44 -5.73
C ILE A 54 -14.39 -6.37 -5.75
N VAL A 55 -13.80 -5.56 -4.86
CA VAL A 55 -12.35 -5.40 -4.76
C VAL A 55 -11.67 -6.70 -4.32
N SER A 56 -12.34 -7.52 -3.50
CA SER A 56 -11.80 -8.82 -3.09
C SER A 56 -11.54 -9.76 -4.28
N PHE A 57 -12.34 -9.66 -5.35
CA PHE A 57 -12.14 -10.41 -6.60
C PHE A 57 -11.01 -9.86 -7.48
N LEU A 58 -10.52 -8.65 -7.21
CA LEU A 58 -9.36 -8.08 -7.90
C LEU A 58 -8.04 -8.53 -7.26
N GLN A 59 -8.08 -9.06 -6.04
CA GLN A 59 -6.90 -9.56 -5.37
C GLN A 59 -6.46 -10.87 -6.04
N PRO A 60 -5.15 -11.05 -6.28
CA PRO A 60 -4.69 -12.26 -6.95
C PRO A 60 -5.02 -13.49 -6.09
N GLU A 61 -5.66 -14.48 -6.71
CA GLU A 61 -5.72 -15.84 -6.18
C GLU A 61 -4.31 -16.44 -6.32
N LEU A 62 -3.46 -16.23 -5.32
CA LEU A 62 -2.12 -16.79 -5.35
C LEU A 62 -2.18 -18.25 -4.92
N PRO A 63 -1.79 -19.20 -5.78
CA PRO A 63 -1.47 -20.53 -5.32
C PRO A 63 -0.28 -20.42 -4.35
N ASN A 64 -0.28 -21.23 -3.29
CA ASN A 64 0.72 -21.29 -2.22
C ASN A 64 2.20 -21.44 -2.65
N CYS A 65 2.49 -21.52 -3.96
CA CYS A 65 3.77 -22.01 -4.50
C CYS A 65 4.32 -21.25 -5.71
N MET A 66 3.67 -20.20 -6.24
CA MET A 66 4.20 -19.53 -7.42
C MET A 66 5.26 -18.49 -7.04
N PRO A 67 6.46 -18.52 -7.63
CA PRO A 67 7.40 -17.43 -7.48
C PRO A 67 6.74 -16.17 -8.04
N PHE A 68 6.67 -15.11 -7.24
CA PHE A 68 6.31 -13.79 -7.72
C PHE A 68 7.30 -13.44 -8.83
N THR A 69 6.89 -13.66 -10.07
CA THR A 69 7.63 -13.10 -11.19
C THR A 69 7.49 -11.59 -11.07
N VAL A 70 8.59 -10.88 -11.32
CA VAL A 70 8.71 -9.41 -11.20
C VAL A 70 7.61 -8.64 -11.98
N GLN A 71 6.86 -9.34 -12.84
CA GLN A 71 5.80 -8.79 -13.69
C GLN A 71 4.42 -8.75 -13.04
N ASN A 72 4.16 -9.50 -11.96
CA ASN A 72 2.86 -9.49 -11.28
C ASN A 72 2.97 -8.67 -10.00
N HIS A 73 2.51 -7.42 -10.04
CA HIS A 73 2.41 -6.62 -8.82
C HIS A 73 1.17 -7.08 -8.04
N PRO A 74 1.31 -7.76 -6.88
CA PRO A 74 0.16 -8.28 -6.14
C PRO A 74 -0.77 -7.19 -5.59
N GLU A 75 -0.45 -5.91 -5.85
CA GLU A 75 -1.14 -4.72 -5.39
C GLU A 75 -1.86 -3.95 -6.49
N GLU A 76 -1.96 -4.49 -7.71
CA GLU A 76 -2.74 -3.84 -8.78
C GLU A 76 -4.19 -3.56 -8.36
N TRP A 77 -4.75 -4.38 -7.47
CA TRP A 77 -6.07 -4.16 -6.89
C TRP A 77 -6.19 -2.84 -6.11
N ILE A 78 -5.08 -2.27 -5.61
CA ILE A 78 -5.06 -0.96 -4.92
C ILE A 78 -5.49 0.15 -5.88
N SER A 79 -5.33 -0.02 -7.20
CA SER A 79 -5.86 0.92 -8.19
C SER A 79 -7.37 1.13 -8.08
N ALA A 80 -8.11 0.18 -7.51
CA ALA A 80 -9.55 0.34 -7.21
C ALA A 80 -9.81 1.51 -6.23
N THR A 81 -8.86 1.83 -5.36
CA THR A 81 -8.94 3.00 -4.47
C THR A 81 -8.81 4.34 -5.22
N HIS A 82 -8.40 4.33 -6.48
CA HIS A 82 -8.23 5.53 -7.29
C HIS A 82 -9.47 5.88 -8.12
N VAL A 83 -10.50 5.01 -8.16
CA VAL A 83 -11.74 5.22 -8.94
C VAL A 83 -12.51 6.45 -8.47
N CYS A 84 -12.87 6.49 -7.19
CA CYS A 84 -13.51 7.65 -6.56
C CYS A 84 -13.31 7.63 -5.04
N ARG A 85 -13.70 8.71 -4.34
CA ARG A 85 -13.60 8.78 -2.87
C ARG A 85 -14.37 7.65 -2.17
N HIS A 86 -15.60 7.36 -2.62
CA HIS A 86 -16.40 6.26 -2.06
C HIS A 86 -15.69 4.91 -2.14
N TRP A 87 -15.10 4.58 -3.29
CA TRP A 87 -14.36 3.33 -3.47
C TRP A 87 -13.09 3.28 -2.62
N ARG A 88 -12.37 4.40 -2.52
CA ARG A 88 -11.24 4.53 -1.60
C ARG A 88 -11.69 4.23 -0.18
N ASP A 89 -12.67 4.96 0.33
CA ASP A 89 -13.09 4.86 1.73
C ASP A 89 -13.59 3.45 2.05
N ALA A 90 -14.43 2.85 1.20
CA ALA A 90 -14.91 1.48 1.37
C ALA A 90 -13.77 0.44 1.38
N THR A 91 -12.80 0.57 0.47
CA THR A 91 -11.66 -0.36 0.37
C THR A 91 -10.69 -0.22 1.54
N LEU A 92 -10.37 1.03 1.92
CA LEU A 92 -9.46 1.33 3.03
C LEU A 92 -10.05 0.90 4.38
N SER A 93 -11.37 0.93 4.52
CA SER A 93 -12.08 0.55 5.75
C SER A 93 -12.41 -0.94 5.86
N ALA A 94 -12.02 -1.79 4.90
CA ALA A 94 -12.34 -3.22 4.89
C ALA A 94 -11.11 -4.08 5.25
N PRO A 95 -10.93 -4.49 6.53
CA PRO A 95 -9.69 -5.13 6.98
C PRO A 95 -9.35 -6.45 6.27
N ALA A 96 -10.37 -7.18 5.82
CA ALA A 96 -10.22 -8.43 5.10
C ALA A 96 -9.47 -8.29 3.75
N LEU A 97 -9.42 -7.09 3.17
CA LEU A 97 -8.63 -6.82 1.96
C LEU A 97 -7.13 -6.64 2.27
N TRP A 98 -6.76 -6.43 3.54
CA TRP A 98 -5.39 -6.07 3.92
C TRP A 98 -4.67 -7.20 4.66
N ASN A 99 -5.29 -8.36 4.82
CA ASN A 99 -4.75 -9.51 5.57
C ASN A 99 -3.82 -10.41 4.75
N ARG A 100 -3.52 -10.07 3.49
CA ARG A 100 -2.52 -10.74 2.64
C ARG A 100 -1.39 -9.78 2.37
N LEU A 101 -0.28 -9.97 3.08
CA LEU A 101 0.89 -9.10 3.04
C LEU A 101 1.91 -9.66 2.05
N PHE A 102 2.44 -8.79 1.21
CA PHE A 102 3.51 -9.11 0.27
C PHE A 102 4.75 -8.30 0.63
N LEU A 103 5.86 -8.98 0.87
CA LEU A 103 7.19 -8.40 1.05
C LEU A 103 8.05 -8.78 -0.14
N THR A 104 8.31 -7.81 -1.00
CA THR A 104 9.17 -7.96 -2.17
C THR A 104 10.26 -6.88 -2.13
N PRO A 105 11.46 -7.13 -2.68
CA PRO A 105 12.53 -6.12 -2.70
C PRO A 105 12.15 -4.82 -3.43
N SER A 106 11.22 -4.90 -4.38
CA SER A 106 10.76 -3.77 -5.16
C SER A 106 9.68 -2.92 -4.47
N LYS A 107 9.21 -3.33 -3.28
CA LYS A 107 8.11 -2.68 -2.57
C LYS A 107 8.66 -1.88 -1.41
N HIS A 108 8.18 -0.64 -1.28
CA HIS A 108 8.55 0.18 -0.14
C HIS A 108 8.12 -0.50 1.18
N PRO A 109 9.05 -0.70 2.12
CA PRO A 109 8.81 -1.45 3.35
C PRO A 109 7.59 -0.97 4.16
N GLU A 110 7.39 0.35 4.26
CA GLU A 110 6.23 0.94 4.95
C GLU A 110 4.86 0.51 4.39
N CYS A 111 4.77 0.14 3.10
CA CYS A 111 3.52 -0.33 2.50
C CYS A 111 3.02 -1.63 3.16
N ALA A 112 3.93 -2.51 3.56
CA ALA A 112 3.58 -3.75 4.24
C ALA A 112 3.16 -3.50 5.70
N VAL A 113 3.81 -2.56 6.37
CA VAL A 113 3.41 -2.11 7.72
C VAL A 113 2.01 -1.47 7.69
N GLU A 114 1.72 -0.63 6.70
CA GLU A 114 0.38 -0.03 6.55
C GLU A 114 -0.69 -1.07 6.18
N GLN A 115 -0.35 -2.10 5.38
CA GLN A 115 -1.24 -3.25 5.15
C GLN A 115 -1.54 -3.98 6.45
N LEU A 116 -0.52 -4.27 7.26
CA LEU A 116 -0.70 -4.89 8.56
C LEU A 116 -1.61 -4.05 9.45
N ARG A 117 -1.38 -2.74 9.52
CA ARG A 117 -2.19 -1.81 10.30
C ARG A 117 -3.66 -1.82 9.86
N ARG A 118 -3.91 -1.85 8.54
CA ARG A 118 -5.28 -1.87 7.97
C ARG A 118 -5.98 -3.22 8.14
N SER A 119 -5.24 -4.32 8.26
CA SER A 119 -5.80 -5.64 8.56
C SER A 119 -6.43 -5.72 9.96
N GLY A 120 -6.20 -4.73 10.81
CA GLY A 120 -6.84 -4.61 12.12
C GLY A 120 -6.35 -5.71 13.06
N THR A 121 -7.27 -6.53 13.56
CA THR A 121 -6.98 -7.70 14.40
C THR A 121 -7.13 -9.02 13.66
N LEU A 122 -7.39 -8.99 12.35
CA LEU A 122 -7.57 -10.21 11.57
C LEU A 122 -6.27 -11.01 11.50
N PRO A 123 -6.36 -12.35 11.49
CA PRO A 123 -5.23 -13.19 11.11
C PRO A 123 -4.75 -12.83 9.71
N PHE A 124 -3.45 -12.88 9.47
CA PHE A 124 -2.85 -12.49 8.20
C PHE A 124 -1.92 -13.56 7.62
N THR A 125 -1.77 -13.51 6.31
CA THR A 125 -0.83 -14.33 5.55
C THR A 125 0.32 -13.45 5.08
N LEU A 126 1.56 -13.87 5.33
CA LEU A 126 2.76 -13.20 4.86
C LEU A 126 3.40 -13.97 3.72
N HIS A 127 3.58 -13.31 2.58
CA HIS A 127 4.34 -13.81 1.46
C HIS A 127 5.63 -13.00 1.33
N TYR A 128 6.77 -13.69 1.38
CA TYR A 128 8.07 -13.10 1.14
C TYR A 128 8.62 -13.61 -0.19
N SER A 129 9.18 -12.72 -1.03
CA SER A 129 9.78 -13.11 -2.31
C SER A 129 11.16 -12.50 -2.55
N GLY A 130 11.83 -12.05 -1.49
CA GLY A 130 13.15 -11.44 -1.56
C GLY A 130 14.31 -12.44 -1.48
N PHE A 131 15.50 -11.99 -1.88
CA PHE A 131 16.74 -12.71 -1.64
C PHE A 131 17.22 -12.45 -0.20
N LEU A 132 17.99 -13.38 0.39
CA LEU A 132 18.60 -13.15 1.69
C LEU A 132 19.58 -11.96 1.65
N PRO A 133 19.72 -11.21 2.75
CA PRO A 133 20.79 -10.23 2.92
C PRO A 133 22.15 -10.90 2.64
N GLY A 134 22.91 -10.37 1.68
CA GLY A 134 24.21 -10.90 1.25
C GLY A 134 24.26 -11.50 -0.15
N GLU A 135 23.10 -11.71 -0.81
CA GLU A 135 23.05 -12.19 -2.21
C GLU A 135 22.65 -11.12 -3.23
N ALA A 136 22.13 -9.98 -2.77
CA ALA A 136 21.81 -8.86 -3.63
C ALA A 136 23.07 -8.05 -3.96
N VAL A 137 23.34 -7.87 -5.26
CA VAL A 137 24.43 -7.04 -5.82
C VAL A 137 24.03 -5.55 -5.83
N GLY A 138 23.25 -5.10 -4.84
CA GLY A 138 22.67 -3.75 -4.78
C GLY A 138 22.95 -3.08 -3.44
N ASP A 139 23.16 -1.77 -3.50
CA ASP A 139 23.56 -0.87 -2.42
C ASP A 139 22.77 -1.10 -1.12
N GLY A 140 23.47 -1.14 0.01
CA GLY A 140 22.99 -1.74 1.27
C GLY A 140 21.81 -1.08 1.99
N GLU A 141 21.28 0.05 1.52
CA GLU A 141 20.15 0.75 2.16
C GLU A 141 18.82 -0.03 2.02
N ASP A 142 18.53 -0.57 0.84
CA ASP A 142 17.25 -1.27 0.58
C ASP A 142 17.12 -2.57 1.41
N SER A 143 18.24 -3.19 1.79
CA SER A 143 18.23 -4.45 2.56
C SER A 143 17.88 -4.23 4.03
N GLU A 144 18.25 -3.10 4.63
CA GLU A 144 18.03 -2.83 6.05
C GLU A 144 16.56 -2.46 6.30
N ASP A 145 15.94 -1.69 5.41
CA ASP A 145 14.54 -1.31 5.55
C ASP A 145 13.56 -2.48 5.39
N ILE A 146 13.87 -3.42 4.48
CA ILE A 146 13.11 -4.67 4.34
C ILE A 146 13.21 -5.49 5.62
N TYR A 147 14.41 -5.60 6.20
CA TYR A 147 14.61 -6.31 7.47
C TYR A 147 13.83 -5.65 8.60
N ASN A 148 13.90 -4.33 8.74
CA ASN A 148 13.14 -3.59 9.75
C ASN A 148 11.64 -3.80 9.62
N SER A 149 11.11 -3.81 8.38
CA SER A 149 9.70 -4.12 8.14
C SER A 149 9.34 -5.57 8.47
N MET A 150 10.22 -6.53 8.18
CA MET A 150 10.02 -7.91 8.61
C MET A 150 9.96 -8.01 10.14
N VAL A 151 10.85 -7.33 10.87
CA VAL A 151 10.81 -7.29 12.34
C VAL A 151 9.50 -6.72 12.85
N HIS A 152 9.03 -5.60 12.27
CA HIS A 152 7.74 -5.00 12.65
C HIS A 152 6.55 -5.93 12.38
N ILE A 153 6.56 -6.66 11.27
CA ILE A 153 5.47 -7.59 10.92
C ILE A 153 5.51 -8.84 11.81
N LEU A 154 6.69 -9.37 12.07
CA LEU A 154 6.88 -10.55 12.92
C LEU A 154 6.63 -10.24 14.41
N ALA A 155 6.65 -8.97 14.82
CA ALA A 155 6.20 -8.57 16.15
C ALA A 155 4.71 -8.92 16.41
N GLU A 156 3.89 -8.97 15.36
CA GLU A 156 2.47 -9.38 15.38
C GLU A 156 2.30 -10.87 15.03
N SER A 157 3.28 -11.70 15.40
CA SER A 157 3.33 -13.14 15.08
C SER A 157 2.16 -13.95 15.64
N ASP A 158 1.47 -13.47 16.66
CA ASP A 158 0.26 -14.08 17.22
C ASP A 158 -0.91 -14.10 16.24
N ARG A 159 -0.92 -13.17 15.28
CA ARG A 159 -1.93 -13.06 14.22
C ARG A 159 -1.48 -13.70 12.90
N LEU A 160 -0.23 -14.15 12.79
CA LEU A 160 0.30 -14.77 11.58
C LEU A 160 -0.33 -16.17 11.39
N GLN A 161 -1.11 -16.34 10.32
CA GLN A 161 -1.81 -17.59 10.00
C GLN A 161 -1.10 -18.43 8.94
N HIS A 162 -0.40 -17.81 7.99
CA HIS A 162 0.41 -18.49 6.98
C HIS A 162 1.68 -17.69 6.68
N LEU A 163 2.84 -18.34 6.63
CA LEU A 163 4.10 -17.78 6.17
C LEU A 163 4.54 -18.53 4.91
N HIS A 164 4.61 -17.82 3.78
CA HIS A 164 5.10 -18.36 2.52
C HIS A 164 6.47 -17.79 2.21
N LEU A 165 7.45 -18.67 2.12
CA LEU A 165 8.81 -18.35 1.73
C LEU A 165 9.10 -18.96 0.35
N PRO A 166 10.05 -18.41 -0.42
CA PRO A 166 10.54 -19.08 -1.60
C PRO A 166 11.24 -20.40 -1.22
N LYS A 167 11.09 -21.46 -2.02
CA LYS A 167 11.69 -22.78 -1.71
C LYS A 167 13.19 -22.74 -1.45
N TYR A 168 13.94 -21.91 -2.20
CA TYR A 168 15.38 -21.77 -2.01
C TYR A 168 15.74 -21.19 -0.62
N LEU A 169 14.81 -20.45 -0.03
CA LEU A 169 14.93 -19.84 1.30
C LEU A 169 14.56 -20.84 2.38
N GLU A 170 13.52 -21.66 2.16
CA GLU A 170 13.19 -22.78 3.04
C GLU A 170 14.39 -23.74 3.16
N GLU A 171 15.01 -24.10 2.04
CA GLU A 171 16.20 -24.95 1.99
C GLU A 171 17.40 -24.32 2.72
N LYS A 172 17.65 -23.02 2.54
CA LYS A 172 18.75 -22.31 3.23
C LYS A 172 18.52 -22.14 4.72
N LEU A 173 17.30 -21.81 5.14
CA LEU A 173 16.94 -21.69 6.55
C LEU A 173 17.08 -23.05 7.27
N PHE A 174 16.73 -24.15 6.59
CA PHE A 174 16.94 -25.50 7.08
C PHE A 174 18.42 -25.87 7.21
N VAL A 175 19.25 -25.48 6.24
CA VAL A 175 20.70 -25.77 6.22
C VAL A 175 21.49 -24.93 7.23
N LEU A 176 21.12 -23.67 7.43
CA LEU A 176 21.91 -22.76 8.26
C LEU A 176 21.66 -22.94 9.76
N GLY A 177 20.55 -23.59 10.18
CA GLY A 177 20.19 -23.72 11.60
C GLY A 177 19.98 -22.38 12.34
N THR A 178 20.24 -21.27 11.66
CA THR A 178 20.13 -19.90 12.14
C THR A 178 18.89 -19.33 11.50
N PHE A 179 17.78 -19.44 12.20
CA PHE A 179 16.85 -18.33 12.39
C PHE A 179 15.85 -18.81 13.43
N SER A 180 16.01 -18.34 14.66
CA SER A 180 14.86 -18.13 15.55
C SER A 180 13.98 -17.05 14.94
N ILE A 181 13.42 -17.27 13.75
CA ILE A 181 12.11 -16.70 13.45
C ILE A 181 11.26 -17.35 14.54
N VAL A 182 10.68 -16.53 15.40
CA VAL A 182 9.71 -16.95 16.41
C VAL A 182 8.48 -17.42 15.64
N LEU A 183 8.60 -18.56 14.96
CA LEU A 183 7.46 -19.30 14.47
C LEU A 183 6.80 -19.84 15.73
N PRO A 184 5.49 -19.59 15.90
CA PRO A 184 4.76 -20.16 17.02
C PRO A 184 5.03 -21.68 17.09
N PRO A 185 5.21 -22.26 18.28
CA PRO A 185 5.69 -23.64 18.46
C PRO A 185 4.80 -24.73 17.84
N HIS A 186 3.64 -24.38 17.26
CA HIS A 186 2.75 -25.30 16.56
C HIS A 186 3.04 -25.43 15.05
N TRP A 187 4.10 -24.79 14.53
CA TRP A 187 4.41 -24.71 13.09
C TRP A 187 5.64 -25.51 12.65
N SER A 188 6.32 -26.16 13.59
CA SER A 188 7.45 -27.03 13.31
C SER A 188 6.98 -28.47 13.11
N HIS A 189 6.32 -28.77 11.98
CA HIS A 189 6.07 -30.14 11.51
C HIS A 189 5.97 -30.21 9.98
#